data_AF-A0A2V8NNX2-F1
#
_entry.id   AF-A0A2V8NNX2-F1
#
_cell.length_a   1.000
_cell.length_b   1.000
_cell.length_c   1.000
_cell.angle_alpha   90.00
_cell.angle_beta   90.00
_cell.angle_gamma   90.00
#
_symmetry.space_group_name_H-M   'P 1'
#
loop_
_entity.id
_entity.type
_entity.pdbx_description
1 polymer ?
#
loop_
_entity_poly.entity_id
_entity_poly.type
_entity_poly.pdbx_seq_one_letter_code
_entity_poly.pdbx_strand_id
1 'polypeptide(L)'
;MNELFRKFSSRTSAAVGSSWAFMLAITIVIVWGATGPMFNYSDTWQLVINTGTTIITFLMVFLIQNTQNRDAKAIHLKLDELIKATKGAHNSMIDLDSLSDAQLKELEDAYKNICAVEADTADKDEEVIPIKAIKKELKEREVQTR
;
A
#
# COMPACT_ATOMS: atom_id res chain seq x y z
N MET A 1 -18.69 14.94 23.81
CA MET A 1 -17.25 14.68 24.05
C MET A 1 -16.35 14.75 22.80
N ASN A 2 -16.86 15.15 21.62
CA ASN A 2 -16.12 14.98 20.34
C ASN A 2 -15.60 16.28 19.69
N GLU A 3 -16.05 17.47 20.11
CA GLU A 3 -15.57 18.72 19.51
C GLU A 3 -14.28 19.25 20.13
N LEU A 4 -14.13 19.14 21.45
CA LEU A 4 -12.90 19.56 22.14
C LEU A 4 -11.71 18.67 21.73
N PHE A 5 -11.92 17.36 21.61
CA PHE A 5 -10.90 16.44 21.10
C PHE A 5 -10.58 16.72 19.63
N ARG A 6 -11.57 16.97 18.77
CA ARG A 6 -11.32 17.37 17.37
C ARG A 6 -10.54 18.68 17.24
N LYS A 7 -10.90 19.72 18.00
CA LYS A 7 -10.20 21.01 18.01
C LYS A 7 -8.81 20.93 18.63
N PHE A 8 -8.63 20.12 19.66
CA PHE A 8 -7.33 19.85 20.26
C PHE A 8 -6.45 19.09 19.29
N SER A 9 -6.94 17.99 18.72
CA SER A 9 -6.20 17.19 17.73
C SER A 9 -5.86 18.00 16.48
N SER A 10 -6.77 18.84 15.94
CA SER A 10 -6.44 19.67 14.77
C SER A 10 -5.43 20.77 15.06
N ARG A 11 -5.48 21.40 16.25
CA ARG A 11 -4.47 22.38 16.69
C ARG A 11 -3.12 21.73 17.02
N THR A 12 -3.12 20.56 17.65
CA THR A 12 -1.92 19.80 17.98
C THR A 12 -1.24 19.27 16.72
N SER A 13 -1.98 18.76 15.73
CA SER A 13 -1.42 18.33 14.44
C SER A 13 -0.84 19.50 13.63
N ALA A 14 -1.49 20.67 13.64
CA ALA A 14 -0.95 21.87 12.99
C ALA A 14 0.27 22.43 13.71
N ALA A 15 0.32 22.33 15.05
CA ALA A 15 1.45 22.78 15.85
C ALA A 15 2.67 21.89 15.66
N VAL A 16 2.53 20.56 15.81
CA VAL A 16 3.62 19.56 15.72
C VAL A 16 4.24 19.49 14.32
N GLY A 17 3.47 19.73 13.26
CA GLY A 17 3.97 19.73 11.88
C GLY A 17 4.56 21.05 11.39
N SER A 18 4.43 22.16 12.13
CA SER A 18 4.91 23.47 11.69
C SER A 18 6.39 23.69 12.01
N SER A 19 7.09 24.49 11.18
CA SER A 19 8.48 24.92 11.40
C SER A 19 8.71 25.54 12.79
N TRP A 20 7.65 26.06 13.42
CA TRP A 20 7.70 26.62 14.77
C TRP A 20 7.91 25.55 15.86
N ALA A 21 7.30 24.36 15.73
CA ALA A 21 7.53 23.27 16.68
C ALA A 21 8.95 22.74 16.59
N PHE A 22 9.52 22.69 15.39
CA PHE A 22 10.93 22.33 15.19
C PHE A 22 11.87 23.34 15.87
N MET A 23 11.63 24.64 15.68
CA MET A 23 12.42 25.69 16.38
C MET A 23 12.29 25.60 17.91
N LEU A 24 11.09 25.31 18.41
CA LEU A 24 10.85 25.15 19.84
C LEU A 24 11.57 23.92 20.40
N ALA A 25 11.58 22.79 19.67
CA ALA A 25 12.33 21.60 20.05
C ALA A 25 13.85 21.87 20.11
N ILE A 26 14.41 22.57 19.11
CA ILE A 26 15.82 22.98 19.12
C ILE A 26 16.12 23.88 20.32
N THR A 27 15.25 24.84 20.59
CA THR A 27 15.43 25.77 21.73
C THR A 27 15.46 25.01 23.06
N ILE A 28 14.58 24.03 23.25
CA ILE A 28 14.57 23.16 24.44
C ILE A 28 15.90 22.40 24.58
N VAL A 29 16.41 21.84 23.49
CA VAL A 29 17.69 21.10 23.49
C VAL A 29 18.86 22.02 23.84
N ILE A 30 18.89 23.24 23.31
CA ILE A 30 19.92 24.24 23.61
C ILE A 30 19.86 24.66 25.09
N VAL A 31 18.68 24.98 25.61
CA VAL A 31 18.49 25.37 27.01
C VAL A 31 18.93 24.24 27.93
N TRP A 32 18.53 23.00 27.64
CA TRP A 32 18.97 21.82 28.38
C TRP A 32 20.51 21.68 28.36
N GLY A 33 21.13 21.75 27.17
CA GLY A 33 22.60 21.69 27.06
C GLY A 33 23.31 22.78 27.88
N ALA A 34 22.77 24.00 27.87
CA ALA A 34 23.31 25.14 28.60
C ALA A 34 23.16 25.03 30.13
N THR A 35 22.13 24.33 30.61
CA THR A 35 21.96 24.05 32.05
C THR A 35 22.83 22.88 32.54
N GLY A 36 23.38 22.06 31.64
CA GLY A 36 24.24 20.91 31.98
C GLY A 36 25.45 21.22 32.89
N PRO A 37 26.24 22.29 32.64
CA PRO A 37 27.37 22.68 33.49
C PRO A 37 26.96 23.01 34.93
N MET A 38 25.76 23.57 35.16
CA MET A 38 25.25 23.88 36.50
C MET A 38 25.01 22.60 37.32
N PHE A 39 24.66 21.50 36.65
CA PHE A 39 24.43 20.19 37.25
C PHE A 39 25.62 19.23 37.10
N ASN A 40 26.80 19.73 36.68
CA ASN A 40 27.99 18.93 36.39
C ASN A 40 27.72 17.73 35.46
N TYR A 41 26.75 17.85 34.55
CA TYR A 41 26.29 16.75 33.69
C TYR A 41 25.98 15.46 34.48
N SER A 42 25.36 15.58 35.65
CA SER A 42 25.05 14.45 36.54
C SER A 42 24.19 13.35 35.89
N ASP A 43 24.22 12.16 36.49
CA ASP A 43 23.41 11.03 36.02
C ASP A 43 21.91 11.37 36.04
N THR A 44 21.43 12.11 37.05
CA THR A 44 20.04 12.58 37.10
C THR A 44 19.72 13.56 35.97
N TRP A 45 20.66 14.44 35.64
CA TRP A 45 20.51 15.41 34.55
C TRP A 45 20.32 14.72 33.18
N GLN A 46 21.12 13.68 32.93
CA GLN A 46 21.03 12.87 31.71
C GLN A 46 19.80 11.95 31.72
N LEU A 47 19.44 11.40 32.88
CA LEU A 47 18.27 10.54 33.04
C LEU A 47 16.99 11.28 32.64
N VAL A 48 16.82 12.53 33.07
CA VAL A 48 15.62 13.32 32.77
C VAL A 48 15.37 13.45 31.26
N ILE A 49 16.40 13.76 30.46
CA ILE A 49 16.21 13.91 29.01
C ILE A 49 15.99 12.56 28.32
N ASN A 50 16.70 11.52 28.77
CA ASN A 50 16.58 10.19 28.19
C ASN A 50 15.18 9.60 28.48
N THR A 51 14.71 9.69 29.72
CA THR A 51 13.38 9.23 30.11
C THR A 51 12.29 10.06 29.42
N GLY A 52 12.42 11.39 29.39
CA GLY A 52 11.46 12.26 28.73
C GLY A 52 11.34 12.00 27.23
N THR A 53 12.48 11.91 26.54
CA THR A 53 12.50 11.63 25.10
C THR A 53 11.93 10.24 24.79
N THR A 54 12.18 9.25 25.64
CA THR A 54 11.64 7.90 25.47
C THR A 54 10.11 7.91 25.54
N ILE A 55 9.52 8.60 26.51
CA ILE A 55 8.06 8.73 26.64
C ILE A 55 7.48 9.45 25.42
N ILE A 56 8.08 10.58 25.02
CA ILE A 56 7.64 11.35 23.84
C ILE A 56 7.71 10.48 22.59
N THR A 57 8.81 9.77 22.39
CA THR A 57 9.00 8.87 21.24
C THR A 57 7.97 7.74 21.24
N PHE A 58 7.71 7.12 22.39
CA PHE A 58 6.68 6.08 22.51
C PHE A 58 5.30 6.61 22.12
N LEU A 59 4.91 7.78 22.62
CA LEU A 59 3.67 8.44 22.22
C LEU A 59 3.66 8.82 20.73
N MET A 60 4.79 9.28 20.19
CA MET A 60 4.94 9.64 18.78
C MET A 60 4.74 8.43 17.87
N VAL A 61 5.23 7.24 18.25
CA VAL A 61 4.96 6.00 17.51
C VAL A 61 3.46 5.74 17.40
N PHE A 62 2.69 5.85 18.50
CA PHE A 62 1.23 5.71 18.43
C PHE A 62 0.55 6.78 17.57
N LEU A 63 1.01 8.03 17.66
CA LEU A 63 0.46 9.14 16.85
C LEU A 63 0.74 8.93 15.35
N ILE A 64 1.95 8.50 15.01
CA ILE A 64 2.35 8.15 13.64
C ILE A 64 1.51 6.97 13.17
N GLN A 65 1.40 5.90 13.95
CA GLN A 65 0.60 4.73 13.60
C GLN A 65 -0.87 5.08 13.39
N ASN A 66 -1.47 5.93 14.24
CA ASN A 66 -2.85 6.39 14.06
C ASN A 66 -3.04 7.23 12.79
N THR A 67 -2.06 8.10 12.49
CA THR A 67 -2.09 8.93 11.27
C THR A 67 -1.92 8.06 10.03
N GLN A 68 -0.94 7.15 10.03
CA GLN A 68 -0.68 6.21 8.94
C GLN A 68 -1.85 5.25 8.72
N ASN A 69 -2.49 4.74 9.77
CA ASN A 69 -3.67 3.87 9.64
C ASN A 69 -4.84 4.60 8.96
N ARG A 70 -5.03 5.88 9.26
CA ARG A 70 -6.05 6.71 8.61
C ARG A 70 -5.71 7.01 7.15
N ASP A 71 -4.45 7.32 6.87
CA ASP A 71 -3.99 7.62 5.51
C ASP A 71 -4.03 6.39 4.61
N ALA A 72 -3.66 5.21 5.12
CA ALA A 72 -3.82 3.93 4.43
C ALA A 72 -5.29 3.72 4.02
N LYS A 73 -6.23 3.85 4.97
CA LYS A 73 -7.66 3.71 4.68
C LYS A 73 -8.17 4.69 3.61
N ALA A 74 -7.65 5.93 3.60
CA ALA A 74 -8.01 6.91 2.59
C ALA A 74 -7.45 6.57 1.20
N ILE A 75 -6.31 5.90 1.12
CA ILE A 75 -5.74 5.39 -0.14
C ILE A 75 -6.60 4.28 -0.72
N HIS A 76 -7.00 3.29 0.10
CA HIS A 76 -7.90 2.20 -0.35
C HIS A 76 -9.20 2.75 -0.96
N LEU A 77 -9.89 3.65 -0.25
CA LEU A 77 -11.13 4.26 -0.75
C LEU A 77 -10.96 5.03 -2.08
N LYS A 78 -9.81 5.69 -2.28
CA LYS A 78 -9.51 6.38 -3.54
C LYS A 78 -9.25 5.39 -4.67
N LEU A 79 -8.58 4.27 -4.38
CA LEU A 79 -8.34 3.21 -5.33
C LEU A 79 -9.65 2.54 -5.74
N ASP A 80 -10.53 2.25 -4.79
CA ASP A 80 -11.85 1.66 -5.04
C ASP A 80 -12.69 2.55 -5.97
N GLU A 81 -12.67 3.86 -5.72
CA GLU A 81 -13.38 4.83 -6.57
C GLU A 81 -12.77 4.91 -7.99
N LEU A 82 -11.44 4.81 -8.12
CA LEU A 82 -10.77 4.75 -9.44
C LEU A 82 -11.08 3.46 -10.20
N ILE A 83 -11.11 2.32 -9.51
CA ILE A 83 -11.51 1.02 -10.08
C ILE A 83 -12.95 1.10 -10.57
N LYS A 84 -13.85 1.66 -9.74
CA LYS A 84 -15.27 1.86 -10.08
C LYS A 84 -15.48 2.85 -11.23
N ALA A 85 -14.70 3.92 -11.32
CA ALA A 85 -14.79 4.93 -12.38
C ALA A 85 -14.20 4.45 -13.71
N THR A 86 -13.30 3.46 -13.67
CA THR A 86 -12.72 2.85 -14.88
C THR A 86 -13.72 1.85 -15.48
N LYS A 87 -14.41 2.25 -16.55
CA LYS A 87 -15.33 1.38 -17.32
C LYS A 87 -14.60 0.13 -17.81
N GLY A 88 -14.84 -1.00 -17.13
CA GLY A 88 -14.27 -2.30 -17.47
C GLY A 88 -13.87 -3.17 -16.27
N ALA A 89 -13.78 -2.60 -15.06
CA ALA A 89 -13.56 -3.43 -13.87
C ALA A 89 -14.81 -4.24 -13.55
N HIS A 90 -14.75 -5.55 -13.75
CA HIS A 90 -15.74 -6.49 -13.27
C HIS A 90 -15.98 -6.22 -11.77
N ASN A 91 -17.24 -6.09 -11.36
CA ASN A 91 -17.68 -5.68 -10.02
C ASN A 91 -17.23 -6.64 -8.88
N SER A 92 -16.39 -7.65 -9.16
CA SER A 92 -15.87 -8.61 -8.19
C SER A 92 -14.50 -8.23 -7.59
N MET A 93 -13.85 -7.15 -8.03
CA MET A 93 -12.54 -6.71 -7.50
C MET A 93 -12.63 -5.60 -6.44
N ILE A 94 -13.81 -5.05 -6.17
CA ILE A 94 -13.98 -3.81 -5.38
C ILE A 94 -13.90 -4.01 -3.86
N ASP A 95 -13.73 -5.25 -3.35
CA ASP A 95 -13.65 -5.44 -1.91
C ASP A 95 -12.84 -6.69 -1.49
N LEU A 96 -11.64 -6.87 -2.05
CA LEU A 96 -10.76 -7.98 -1.65
C LEU A 96 -10.33 -7.92 -0.18
N ASP A 97 -10.27 -6.71 0.39
CA ASP A 97 -9.82 -6.46 1.77
C ASP A 97 -10.89 -6.79 2.83
N SER A 98 -12.17 -6.98 2.45
CA SER A 98 -13.24 -7.36 3.37
C SER A 98 -13.66 -8.84 3.28
N LEU A 99 -13.11 -9.57 2.30
CA LEU A 99 -13.39 -10.99 2.13
C LEU A 99 -12.73 -11.82 3.23
N SER A 100 -13.48 -12.78 3.77
CA SER A 100 -12.89 -13.81 4.62
C SER A 100 -11.93 -14.70 3.82
N ASP A 101 -10.95 -15.32 4.49
CA ASP A 101 -9.97 -16.22 3.83
C ASP A 101 -10.63 -17.32 2.98
N ALA A 102 -11.81 -17.79 3.40
CA ALA A 102 -12.58 -18.79 2.67
C ALA A 102 -13.10 -18.25 1.32
N GLN A 103 -13.57 -17.00 1.29
CA GLN A 103 -14.08 -16.36 0.08
C GLN A 103 -12.95 -15.93 -0.87
N LEU A 104 -11.80 -15.54 -0.31
CA LEU A 104 -10.61 -15.24 -1.10
C LEU A 104 -10.11 -16.50 -1.84
N LYS A 105 -10.14 -17.65 -1.16
CA LYS A 105 -9.79 -18.95 -1.75
C LYS A 105 -10.75 -19.38 -2.86
N GLU A 106 -12.05 -19.18 -2.65
CA GLU A 106 -13.07 -19.46 -3.67
C GLU A 106 -12.88 -18.59 -4.93
N LEU A 107 -12.51 -17.32 -4.75
CA LEU A 107 -12.19 -16.41 -5.85
C LEU A 107 -10.90 -16.82 -6.59
N GLU A 108 -9.86 -17.23 -5.85
CA GLU A 108 -8.61 -17.74 -6.41
C GLU A 108 -8.86 -19.00 -7.27
N ASP A 109 -9.67 -19.93 -6.77
CA ASP A 109 -10.01 -21.16 -7.47
C ASP A 109 -10.85 -20.87 -8.73
N ALA A 110 -11.79 -19.92 -8.67
CA ALA A 110 -12.55 -19.47 -9.84
C ALA A 110 -11.63 -18.85 -10.92
N TYR A 111 -10.65 -18.03 -10.52
CA TYR A 111 -9.68 -17.43 -11.46
C TYR A 111 -8.76 -18.49 -12.11
N LYS A 112 -8.28 -19.46 -11.33
CA LYS A 112 -7.47 -20.58 -11.87
C LYS A 112 -8.24 -21.37 -12.92
N ASN A 113 -9.53 -21.60 -12.70
CA ASN A 113 -10.38 -22.31 -13.65
C ASN A 113 -10.57 -21.53 -14.95
N ILE A 114 -10.73 -20.20 -14.88
CA ILE A 114 -10.84 -19.36 -16.09
C ILE A 114 -9.52 -19.37 -16.88
N CYS A 115 -8.37 -19.19 -16.22
CA CYS A 115 -7.07 -19.26 -16.90
C CYS A 115 -6.77 -20.66 -17.47
N ALA A 116 -7.23 -21.73 -16.82
CA ALA A 116 -7.11 -23.09 -17.34
C ALA A 116 -7.98 -23.32 -18.58
N VAL A 117 -9.19 -22.75 -18.60
CA VAL A 117 -10.10 -22.81 -19.77
C VAL A 117 -9.55 -22.00 -20.94
N GLU A 118 -8.97 -20.82 -20.69
CA GLU A 118 -8.29 -20.01 -21.71
C GLU A 118 -7.04 -20.71 -22.28
N ALA A 119 -6.29 -21.45 -21.44
CA ALA A 119 -5.17 -22.25 -21.90
C ALA A 119 -5.59 -23.47 -22.75
N ASP A 120 -6.72 -24.12 -22.42
CA ASP A 120 -7.26 -25.27 -23.18
C ASP A 120 -7.99 -24.86 -24.47
N THR A 121 -8.41 -23.59 -24.59
CA THR A 121 -8.95 -23.03 -25.84
C THR A 121 -7.84 -22.51 -26.75
N ALA A 122 -6.74 -21.98 -26.21
CA ALA A 122 -5.57 -21.60 -27.01
C ALA A 122 -4.86 -22.78 -27.70
N ASP A 123 -4.98 -24.00 -27.17
CA ASP A 123 -4.42 -25.23 -27.78
C ASP A 123 -5.28 -25.77 -28.94
N LYS A 124 -6.57 -25.39 -29.03
CA LYS A 124 -7.51 -25.94 -30.03
C LYS A 124 -7.66 -25.11 -31.31
N ASP A 125 -7.15 -23.87 -31.32
CA ASP A 125 -7.27 -22.96 -32.47
C ASP A 125 -6.04 -23.00 -33.42
N GLU A 126 -4.99 -23.77 -33.13
CA GLU A 126 -3.78 -23.88 -33.98
C GLU A 126 -3.79 -25.06 -34.98
N GLU A 127 -4.87 -25.85 -35.07
CA GLU A 127 -5.01 -26.95 -36.05
C GLU A 127 -6.05 -26.66 -37.16
N VAL A 128 -6.06 -25.45 -37.74
CA VAL A 128 -6.94 -25.15 -38.90
C VAL A 128 -6.19 -24.53 -40.09
N ILE A 129 -5.02 -25.06 -40.45
CA ILE A 129 -4.63 -25.23 -41.86
C ILE A 129 -3.78 -26.50 -41.93
N PRO A 130 -4.30 -27.66 -42.39
CA PRO A 130 -3.47 -28.84 -42.50
C PRO A 130 -2.42 -28.59 -43.58
N ILE A 131 -1.18 -28.28 -43.15
CA ILE A 131 0.01 -28.17 -44.01
C ILE A 131 0.17 -29.39 -44.91
N LYS A 132 -0.42 -30.54 -44.54
CA LYS A 132 -0.53 -31.74 -45.37
C LYS A 132 -1.29 -31.52 -46.69
N ALA A 133 -2.35 -30.72 -46.70
CA ALA A 133 -3.10 -30.40 -47.92
C ALA A 133 -2.28 -29.50 -48.86
N ILE A 134 -1.62 -28.48 -48.31
CA ILE A 134 -0.78 -27.55 -49.09
C ILE A 134 0.46 -28.26 -49.66
N LYS A 135 1.11 -29.14 -48.87
CA LYS A 135 2.25 -29.94 -49.37
C LYS A 135 1.85 -30.93 -50.45
N LYS A 136 0.62 -31.45 -50.42
CA LYS A 136 0.11 -32.36 -51.45
C LYS A 136 -0.09 -31.62 -52.77
N GLU A 137 -0.72 -30.44 -52.74
CA GLU A 137 -0.93 -29.64 -53.96
C GLU A 137 0.38 -29.10 -54.55
N LEU A 138 1.36 -28.70 -53.72
CA LEU A 138 2.66 -28.26 -54.22
C LEU A 138 3.46 -29.39 -54.88
N LYS A 139 3.39 -30.60 -54.32
CA LYS A 139 4.07 -31.77 -54.87
C LYS A 139 3.44 -32.26 -56.18
N GLU A 140 2.11 -32.14 -56.31
CA GLU A 140 1.39 -32.45 -57.54
C GLU A 140 1.72 -31.42 -58.65
N ARG A 141 1.92 -30.14 -58.31
CA ARG A 141 2.34 -29.11 -59.27
C ARG A 141 3.80 -29.23 -59.74
N GLU A 142 4.73 -29.65 -58.88
CA GLU A 142 6.13 -29.86 -59.28
C GLU A 142 6.32 -31.03 -60.25
N VAL A 143 5.49 -32.08 -60.15
CA VAL A 143 5.56 -33.25 -61.03
C VAL A 143 5.04 -32.95 -62.44
N GLN A 144 4.17 -31.96 -62.60
CA GLN A 144 3.55 -31.62 -63.88
C GLN A 144 4.35 -30.58 -64.71
N THR A 145 5.44 -30.05 -64.14
CA THR A 145 6.30 -29.02 -64.77
C THR A 145 7.66 -29.59 -65.22
N ARG A 146 7.82 -30.92 -65.25
CA ARG A 146 8.95 -31.64 -65.87
C ARG A 146 8.45 -32.60 -66.92
#